data_AF-A0A4U0H208-F1
#
_entry.id   AF-A0A4U0H208-F1
#
_cell.length_a   1.000
_cell.length_b   1.000
_cell.length_c   1.000
_cell.angle_alpha   90.00
_cell.angle_beta   90.00
_cell.angle_gamma   90.00
#
_symmetry.space_group_name_H-M   'P 1'
#
loop_
_entity.id
_entity.type
_entity.pdbx_description
1 polymer ?
#
loop_
_entity_poly.entity_id
_entity_poly.type
_entity_poly.pdbx_seq_one_letter_code
_entity_poly.pdbx_strand_id
1 'polypeptide(L)'
;MYKFLVLLFSVLSFDTVAFASSQIDSVEKELQLLLNRKSQFESKKIETISRFKEALKTTKNLHDKYVLHLNLYHEFRKYQIDSAIFYIKANQLIGYQLNNSYLIDESLIQLSSLYSSAGKFIESADLLSKIRRAEISEELLPDYYKAYSEFSSHYG
;
A
#
# COMPACT_ATOMS: atom_id res chain seq x y z
N MET A 1 -64.57 24.29 14.73
CA MET A 1 -63.89 23.13 15.36
C MET A 1 -62.58 22.74 14.66
N TYR A 2 -62.36 23.10 13.39
CA TYR A 2 -61.12 22.77 12.64
C TYR A 2 -59.90 23.62 13.02
N LYS A 3 -60.12 24.86 13.52
CA LYS A 3 -59.04 25.76 13.95
C LYS A 3 -58.26 25.25 15.18
N PHE A 4 -58.88 24.46 16.05
CA PHE A 4 -58.22 23.86 17.21
C PHE A 4 -57.38 22.62 16.83
N LEU A 5 -57.79 21.91 15.77
CA LEU A 5 -57.14 20.69 15.28
C LEU A 5 -55.85 21.00 14.50
N VAL A 6 -55.81 22.14 13.79
CA VAL A 6 -54.60 22.63 13.10
C VAL A 6 -53.52 23.09 14.09
N LEU A 7 -53.91 23.64 15.24
CA LEU A 7 -52.99 24.12 16.27
C LEU A 7 -52.35 22.97 17.07
N LEU A 8 -53.03 21.83 17.20
CA LEU A 8 -52.49 20.63 17.83
C LEU A 8 -51.43 19.92 16.96
N PHE A 9 -51.55 20.01 15.62
CA PHE A 9 -50.64 19.36 14.68
C PHE A 9 -49.30 20.11 14.52
N SER A 10 -49.28 21.43 14.72
CA SER A 10 -48.03 22.20 14.64
C SER A 10 -47.13 22.04 15.87
N VAL A 11 -47.68 21.70 17.03
CA VAL A 11 -46.90 21.54 18.28
C VAL A 11 -46.18 20.18 18.31
N LEU A 12 -46.76 19.13 17.74
CA LEU A 12 -46.16 17.79 17.66
C LEU A 12 -45.00 17.66 16.67
N SER A 13 -44.75 18.69 15.85
CA SER A 13 -43.68 18.69 14.84
C SER A 13 -42.36 19.29 15.35
N PHE A 14 -42.33 19.89 16.54
CA PHE A 14 -41.13 20.55 17.07
C PHE A 14 -40.18 19.61 17.83
N ASP A 15 -40.70 18.52 18.43
CA ASP A 15 -39.86 17.60 19.22
C ASP A 15 -38.99 16.66 18.37
N THR A 16 -39.35 16.44 17.10
CA THR A 16 -38.59 15.58 16.18
C THR A 16 -37.33 16.24 15.62
N VAL A 17 -37.28 17.57 15.59
CA VAL A 17 -36.15 18.34 15.04
C VAL A 17 -34.94 18.30 15.99
N ALA A 18 -35.19 18.33 17.31
CA ALA A 18 -34.12 18.35 18.31
C ALA A 18 -33.39 17.00 18.45
N PHE A 19 -34.08 15.88 18.22
CA PHE A 19 -33.45 14.56 18.27
C PHE A 19 -32.61 14.28 17.02
N ALA A 20 -33.11 14.69 15.84
CA ALA A 20 -32.40 14.53 14.57
C ALA A 20 -31.10 15.35 14.49
N SER A 21 -31.07 16.58 15.02
CA SER A 21 -29.85 17.40 15.03
C SER A 21 -28.74 16.79 15.90
N SER A 22 -29.08 16.29 17.08
CA SER A 22 -28.09 15.70 18.01
C SER A 22 -27.38 14.46 17.44
N GLN A 23 -28.09 13.64 16.66
CA GLN A 23 -27.55 12.43 16.06
C GLN A 23 -26.70 12.77 14.81
N ILE A 24 -27.11 13.75 14.01
CA ILE A 24 -26.33 14.25 12.86
C ILE A 24 -25.02 14.88 13.32
N ASP A 25 -25.05 15.70 14.37
CA ASP A 25 -23.84 16.32 14.95
C ASP A 25 -22.86 15.26 15.47
N SER A 26 -23.36 14.14 16.02
CA SER A 26 -22.53 13.01 16.44
C SER A 26 -21.87 12.30 15.26
N VAL A 27 -22.61 12.06 14.17
CA VAL A 27 -22.08 11.38 12.98
C VAL A 27 -21.07 12.25 12.24
N GLU A 28 -21.34 13.55 12.09
CA GLU A 28 -20.41 14.48 11.45
C GLU A 28 -19.09 14.59 12.25
N LYS A 29 -19.19 14.66 13.57
CA LYS A 29 -18.02 14.69 14.46
C LYS A 29 -17.19 13.41 14.36
N GLU A 30 -17.83 12.25 14.29
CA GLU A 30 -17.15 10.97 14.10
C GLU A 30 -16.46 10.90 12.73
N LEU A 31 -17.13 11.36 11.67
CA LEU A 31 -16.54 11.45 10.33
C LEU A 31 -15.30 12.37 10.31
N GLN A 32 -15.40 13.55 10.91
CA GLN A 32 -14.26 14.48 11.01
C GLN A 32 -13.09 13.88 11.80
N LEU A 33 -13.36 13.14 12.88
CA LEU A 33 -12.33 12.41 13.64
C LEU A 33 -11.65 11.34 12.77
N LEU A 34 -12.41 10.59 11.97
CA LEU A 34 -11.87 9.58 11.06
C LEU A 34 -11.04 10.22 9.93
N LEU A 35 -11.52 11.31 9.34
CA LEU A 35 -10.78 12.06 8.30
C LEU A 35 -9.49 12.67 8.85
N ASN A 36 -9.51 13.23 10.06
CA ASN A 36 -8.32 13.77 10.71
C ASN A 36 -7.29 12.69 11.05
N ARG A 37 -7.75 11.50 11.46
CA ARG A 37 -6.84 10.35 11.63
C ARG A 37 -6.21 9.95 10.30
N LYS A 38 -6.99 9.86 9.23
CA LYS A 38 -6.49 9.56 7.88
C LYS A 38 -5.43 10.57 7.43
N SER A 39 -5.68 11.87 7.56
CA SER A 39 -4.73 12.91 7.15
C SER A 39 -3.42 12.87 7.96
N GLN A 40 -3.48 12.54 9.25
CA GLN A 40 -2.29 12.32 10.08
C GLN A 40 -1.47 11.11 9.60
N PHE A 41 -2.12 10.00 9.27
CA PHE A 41 -1.44 8.82 8.71
C PHE A 41 -0.76 9.12 7.37
N GLU A 42 -1.44 9.85 6.48
CA GLU A 42 -0.89 10.29 5.20
C GLU A 42 0.34 11.20 5.41
N SER A 43 0.24 12.18 6.32
CA SER A 43 1.33 13.09 6.63
C SER A 43 2.57 12.36 7.14
N LYS A 44 2.39 11.41 8.07
CA LYS A 44 3.49 10.60 8.62
C LYS A 44 4.15 9.71 7.57
N LYS A 45 3.36 9.16 6.63
CA LYS A 45 3.88 8.39 5.50
C LYS A 45 4.70 9.26 4.56
N ILE A 46 4.19 10.45 4.20
CA ILE A 46 4.92 11.41 3.34
C ILE A 46 6.24 11.83 4.00
N GLU A 47 6.23 12.12 5.30
CA GLU A 47 7.45 12.44 6.06
C GLU A 47 8.44 11.28 6.03
N THR A 48 7.98 10.05 6.25
CA THR A 48 8.83 8.85 6.24
C THR A 48 9.47 8.62 4.86
N ILE A 49 8.68 8.72 3.79
CA ILE A 49 9.18 8.66 2.41
C ILE A 49 10.21 9.75 2.15
N SER A 50 9.94 10.98 2.60
CA SER A 50 10.86 12.11 2.44
C SER A 50 12.20 11.83 3.12
N ARG A 51 12.19 11.34 4.37
CA ARG A 51 13.42 10.98 5.10
C ARG A 51 14.24 9.92 4.39
N PHE A 52 13.61 8.85 3.88
CA PHE A 52 14.33 7.83 3.12
C PHE A 52 14.91 8.37 1.81
N LYS A 53 14.18 9.25 1.10
CA LYS A 53 14.68 9.90 -0.11
C LYS A 53 15.87 10.81 0.18
N GLU A 54 15.84 11.60 1.25
CA GLU A 54 16.98 12.43 1.64
C GLU A 54 18.20 11.60 2.04
N ALA A 55 18.01 10.53 2.82
CA ALA A 55 19.10 9.60 3.15
C ALA A 55 19.70 8.95 1.91
N LEU A 56 18.88 8.61 0.91
CA LEU A 56 19.34 7.99 -0.33
C LEU A 56 20.27 8.90 -1.15
N LYS A 57 20.06 10.23 -1.10
CA LYS A 57 20.90 11.20 -1.83
C LYS A 57 22.35 11.23 -1.33
N THR A 58 22.57 11.02 -0.04
CA THR A 58 23.89 11.09 0.59
C THR A 58 24.57 9.73 0.72
N THR A 59 23.81 8.64 0.66
CA THR A 59 24.31 7.27 0.78
C THR A 59 25.17 6.89 -0.42
N LYS A 60 26.37 6.36 -0.17
CA LYS A 60 27.30 5.91 -1.22
C LYS A 60 27.39 4.39 -1.33
N ASN A 61 27.30 3.68 -0.22
CA ASN A 61 27.40 2.23 -0.16
C ASN A 61 26.19 1.58 -0.88
N LEU A 62 26.45 0.56 -1.71
CA LEU A 62 25.41 -0.11 -2.48
C LEU A 62 24.45 -0.92 -1.62
N HIS A 63 24.93 -1.57 -0.57
CA HIS A 63 24.08 -2.31 0.37
C HIS A 63 23.15 -1.37 1.14
N ASP A 64 23.66 -0.23 1.62
CA ASP A 64 22.81 0.75 2.30
C ASP A 64 21.76 1.36 1.35
N LYS A 65 22.13 1.62 0.09
CA LYS A 65 21.17 2.02 -0.95
C LYS A 65 20.11 0.96 -1.17
N TYR A 66 20.50 -0.32 -1.18
CA TYR A 66 19.58 -1.43 -1.33
C TYR A 66 18.50 -1.42 -0.23
N VAL A 67 18.94 -1.28 1.03
CA VAL A 67 18.05 -1.21 2.19
C VAL A 67 17.12 0.00 2.10
N LEU A 68 17.62 1.17 1.71
CA LEU A 68 16.80 2.38 1.55
C LEU A 68 15.75 2.24 0.44
N HIS A 69 16.11 1.67 -0.71
CA HIS A 69 15.15 1.36 -1.77
C HIS A 69 14.10 0.34 -1.31
N LEU A 70 14.49 -0.68 -0.54
CA LEU A 70 13.56 -1.68 -0.02
C LEU A 70 12.55 -1.03 0.95
N ASN A 71 13.02 -0.14 1.82
CA ASN A 71 12.15 0.67 2.68
C ASN A 71 11.17 1.53 1.86
N LEU A 72 11.65 2.19 0.80
CA LEU A 72 10.79 2.97 -0.10
C LEU A 72 9.77 2.07 -0.82
N TYR A 73 10.17 0.89 -1.28
CA TYR A 73 9.24 -0.11 -1.83
C TYR A 73 8.13 -0.46 -0.84
N HIS A 74 8.46 -0.73 0.43
CA HIS A 74 7.44 -1.04 1.44
C HIS A 74 6.47 0.11 1.67
N GLU A 75 6.93 1.35 1.61
CA GLU A 75 6.07 2.52 1.71
C GLU A 75 5.12 2.67 0.52
N PHE A 76 5.57 2.30 -0.70
CA PHE A 76 4.84 2.51 -1.95
C PHE A 76 4.01 1.32 -2.44
N ARG A 77 4.35 0.07 -2.11
CA ARG A 77 3.73 -1.14 -2.73
C ARG A 77 2.20 -1.23 -2.65
N LYS A 78 1.58 -0.59 -1.65
CA LYS A 78 0.11 -0.53 -1.49
C LYS A 78 -0.50 0.84 -1.83
N TYR A 79 0.35 1.83 -2.15
CA TYR A 79 -0.04 3.23 -2.34
C TYR A 79 0.18 3.72 -3.77
N GLN A 80 1.33 3.41 -4.36
CA GLN A 80 1.71 3.80 -5.72
C GLN A 80 2.64 2.75 -6.32
N ILE A 81 2.06 1.78 -7.05
CA ILE A 81 2.76 0.61 -7.58
C ILE A 81 3.94 0.99 -8.49
N ASP A 82 3.80 2.01 -9.34
CA ASP A 82 4.88 2.44 -10.24
C ASP A 82 6.14 2.88 -9.49
N SER A 83 5.97 3.58 -8.36
CA SER A 83 7.09 3.97 -7.50
C SER A 83 7.72 2.75 -6.83
N ALA A 84 6.91 1.77 -6.40
CA ALA A 84 7.42 0.52 -5.85
C ALA A 84 8.26 -0.26 -6.88
N ILE A 85 7.77 -0.36 -8.13
CA ILE A 85 8.50 -1.00 -9.25
C ILE A 85 9.83 -0.30 -9.50
N PHE A 86 9.84 1.04 -9.51
CA PHE A 86 11.06 1.81 -9.71
C PHE A 86 12.16 1.44 -8.70
N TYR A 87 11.82 1.39 -7.41
CA TYR A 87 12.80 1.09 -6.36
C TYR A 87 13.28 -0.37 -6.38
N ILE A 88 12.41 -1.33 -6.70
CA ILE A 88 12.86 -2.73 -6.80
C ILE A 88 13.70 -2.96 -8.05
N LYS A 89 13.42 -2.31 -9.18
CA LYS A 89 14.33 -2.34 -10.34
C LYS A 89 15.71 -1.79 -10.00
N ALA A 90 15.78 -0.72 -9.20
CA ALA A 90 17.06 -0.20 -8.72
C ALA A 90 17.79 -1.23 -7.82
N ASN A 91 17.06 -1.96 -6.98
CA ASN A 91 17.61 -3.05 -6.16
C ASN A 91 18.10 -4.25 -6.97
N GLN A 92 17.39 -4.60 -8.03
CA GLN A 92 17.82 -5.64 -8.95
C GLN A 92 19.18 -5.28 -9.59
N LEU A 93 19.34 -4.02 -10.03
CA LEU A 93 20.62 -3.54 -10.56
C LEU A 93 21.73 -3.60 -9.51
N ILE A 94 21.45 -3.24 -8.26
CA ILE A 94 22.41 -3.37 -7.16
C ILE A 94 22.79 -4.84 -6.94
N GLY A 95 21.83 -5.76 -6.96
CA GLY A 95 22.09 -7.21 -6.87
C GLY A 95 23.06 -7.70 -7.94
N TYR A 96 22.87 -7.26 -9.19
CA TYR A 96 23.81 -7.54 -10.28
C TYR A 96 25.20 -6.91 -10.06
N GLN A 97 25.26 -5.65 -9.62
CA GLN A 97 26.54 -4.95 -9.36
C GLN A 97 27.35 -5.60 -8.23
N LEU A 98 26.66 -6.13 -7.22
CA LEU A 98 27.28 -6.84 -6.10
C LEU A 98 27.51 -8.33 -6.39
N ASN A 99 27.07 -8.82 -7.56
CA ASN A 99 27.06 -10.23 -7.93
C ASN A 99 26.45 -11.13 -6.82
N ASN A 100 25.36 -10.66 -6.22
CA ASN A 100 24.72 -11.30 -5.08
C ASN A 100 23.39 -11.92 -5.52
N SER A 101 23.36 -13.25 -5.64
CA SER A 101 22.18 -14.00 -6.08
C SER A 101 20.96 -13.79 -5.18
N TYR A 102 21.15 -13.70 -3.86
CA TYR A 102 20.06 -13.45 -2.92
C TYR A 102 19.33 -12.14 -3.27
N LEU A 103 20.07 -11.05 -3.47
CA LEU A 103 19.47 -9.74 -3.77
C LEU A 103 18.80 -9.71 -5.15
N ILE A 104 19.34 -10.46 -6.11
CA ILE A 104 18.75 -10.62 -7.44
C ILE A 104 17.42 -11.37 -7.33
N ASP A 105 17.42 -12.52 -6.65
CA ASP A 105 16.23 -13.36 -6.49
C ASP A 105 15.15 -12.65 -5.68
N GLU A 106 15.50 -11.97 -4.58
CA GLU A 106 14.58 -11.16 -3.79
C GLU A 106 13.91 -10.07 -4.65
N SER A 107 14.70 -9.38 -5.48
CA SER A 107 14.16 -8.35 -6.39
C SER A 107 13.26 -8.93 -7.48
N LEU A 108 13.60 -10.11 -8.02
CA LEU A 108 12.77 -10.81 -9.01
C LEU A 108 11.41 -11.21 -8.42
N ILE A 109 11.40 -11.77 -7.21
CA ILE A 109 10.18 -12.17 -6.50
C ILE A 109 9.30 -10.94 -6.26
N GLN A 110 9.86 -9.86 -5.72
CA GLN A 110 9.12 -8.64 -5.44
C GLN A 110 8.55 -7.98 -6.70
N LEU A 111 9.32 -7.95 -7.81
CA LEU A 111 8.82 -7.45 -9.09
C LEU A 111 7.69 -8.31 -9.65
N SER A 112 7.80 -9.64 -9.51
CA SER A 112 6.76 -10.55 -10.00
C SER A 112 5.42 -10.31 -9.28
N SER A 113 5.42 -10.20 -7.95
CA SER A 113 4.22 -9.85 -7.18
C SER A 113 3.64 -8.47 -7.56
N LEU A 114 4.49 -7.47 -7.80
CA LEU A 114 4.04 -6.14 -8.24
C LEU A 114 3.38 -6.21 -9.64
N TYR A 115 3.95 -6.98 -10.56
CA TYR A 115 3.39 -7.17 -11.90
C TYR A 115 2.10 -7.97 -11.87
N SER A 116 2.03 -9.05 -11.08
CA SER A 116 0.77 -9.80 -10.89
C SER A 116 -0.33 -8.88 -10.35
N SER A 117 -0.03 -8.10 -9.31
CA SER A 117 -0.99 -7.13 -8.73
C SER A 117 -1.43 -6.05 -9.73
N ALA A 118 -0.63 -5.78 -10.75
CA ALA A 118 -0.94 -4.83 -11.83
C ALA A 118 -1.59 -5.50 -13.06
N GLY A 119 -1.92 -6.78 -13.01
CA GLY A 119 -2.50 -7.54 -14.12
C GLY A 119 -1.51 -7.97 -15.21
N LYS A 120 -0.20 -7.81 -14.98
CA LYS A 120 0.90 -8.14 -15.90
C LYS A 120 1.41 -9.55 -15.65
N PHE A 121 0.55 -10.53 -15.87
CA PHE A 121 0.83 -11.90 -15.44
C PHE A 121 1.90 -12.60 -16.29
N ILE A 122 1.99 -12.28 -17.59
CA ILE A 122 3.05 -12.82 -18.47
C ILE A 122 4.42 -12.34 -17.99
N GLU A 123 4.56 -11.04 -17.69
CA GLU A 123 5.79 -10.48 -17.17
C GLU A 123 6.13 -11.00 -15.77
N SER A 124 5.11 -11.23 -14.93
CA SER A 124 5.29 -11.88 -13.62
C SER A 124 5.86 -13.29 -13.78
N ALA A 125 5.29 -14.10 -14.67
CA ALA A 125 5.74 -15.46 -14.93
C ALA A 125 7.17 -15.49 -15.52
N ASP A 126 7.49 -14.57 -16.44
CA ASP A 126 8.83 -14.44 -17.01
C ASP A 126 9.88 -14.15 -15.92
N LEU A 127 9.57 -13.27 -14.96
CA LEU A 127 10.47 -12.98 -13.85
C LEU A 127 10.71 -14.19 -12.95
N LEU A 128 9.65 -14.92 -12.57
CA LEU A 128 9.77 -16.10 -11.71
C LEU A 128 10.49 -17.26 -12.41
N SER A 129 10.41 -17.36 -13.74
CA SER A 129 11.11 -18.39 -14.51
C SER A 129 12.63 -18.24 -14.52
N LYS A 130 13.14 -17.03 -14.23
CA LYS A 130 14.58 -16.73 -14.14
C LYS A 130 15.22 -17.21 -12.84
N ILE A 131 14.41 -17.50 -11.82
CA ILE A 131 14.88 -17.94 -10.51
C ILE A 131 15.15 -19.45 -10.56
N ARG A 132 16.40 -19.84 -10.27
CA ARG A 132 16.77 -21.26 -10.16
C ARG A 132 16.32 -21.80 -8.81
N ARG A 133 15.19 -22.52 -8.80
CA ARG A 133 14.59 -23.09 -7.57
C ARG A 133 15.57 -23.93 -6.72
N ALA A 134 16.52 -24.63 -7.35
CA ALA A 134 17.50 -25.45 -6.63
C ALA A 134 18.56 -24.62 -5.88
N GLU A 135 18.68 -23.33 -6.19
CA GLU A 135 19.74 -22.44 -5.67
C GLU A 135 19.19 -21.27 -4.84
N ILE A 136 17.86 -21.12 -4.78
CA ILE A 136 17.21 -20.07 -4.01
C ILE A 136 17.48 -20.24 -2.51
N SER A 137 17.73 -19.14 -1.81
CA SER A 137 17.83 -19.16 -0.34
C SER A 137 16.53 -19.64 0.31
N GLU A 138 16.64 -20.44 1.37
CA GLU A 138 15.49 -20.92 2.15
C GLU A 138 14.64 -19.76 2.70
N GLU A 139 15.27 -18.62 3.00
CA GLU A 139 14.60 -17.41 3.50
C GLU A 139 13.63 -16.81 2.46
N LEU A 140 13.90 -16.98 1.17
CA LEU A 140 13.09 -16.44 0.08
C LEU A 140 12.02 -17.41 -0.41
N LEU A 141 12.07 -18.70 -0.01
CA LEU A 141 11.10 -19.70 -0.44
C LEU A 141 9.64 -19.31 -0.14
N PRO A 142 9.29 -18.79 1.06
CA PRO A 142 7.91 -18.41 1.35
C PRO A 142 7.40 -17.32 0.38
N ASP A 143 8.20 -16.29 0.13
CA ASP A 143 7.83 -15.20 -0.77
C ASP A 143 7.79 -15.66 -2.23
N TYR A 144 8.71 -16.54 -2.64
CA TYR A 144 8.71 -17.15 -3.97
C TYR A 144 7.42 -17.93 -4.25
N TYR A 145 7.02 -18.82 -3.34
CA TYR A 145 5.80 -19.61 -3.51
C TYR A 145 4.53 -18.75 -3.44
N LYS A 146 4.55 -17.72 -2.59
CA LYS A 146 3.47 -16.74 -2.53
C LYS A 146 3.34 -16.01 -3.87
N ALA A 147 4.42 -15.47 -4.42
CA ALA A 147 4.41 -14.81 -5.72
C ALA A 147 3.95 -15.77 -6.83
N TYR A 148 4.36 -17.05 -6.77
CA TYR A 148 3.93 -18.08 -7.70
C TYR A 148 2.42 -18.33 -7.63
N SER A 149 1.87 -18.42 -6.41
CA SER A 149 0.44 -18.55 -6.17
C SER A 149 -0.34 -17.33 -6.65
N GLU A 150 0.18 -16.12 -6.41
CA GLU A 150 -0.46 -14.85 -6.78
C GLU A 150 -0.62 -14.70 -8.29
N PHE A 151 0.34 -15.11 -9.12
CA PHE A 151 0.14 -15.06 -10.58
C PHE A 151 -0.68 -16.24 -11.10
N SER A 152 -0.54 -17.43 -10.49
CA SER A 152 -1.24 -18.64 -10.93
C SER A 152 -2.75 -18.57 -10.67
N SER A 153 -3.19 -17.86 -9.63
CA SER A 153 -4.63 -17.70 -9.31
C SER A 153 -5.43 -17.00 -10.39
N HIS A 154 -4.77 -16.34 -11.34
CA HIS A 154 -5.42 -15.67 -12.48
C HIS A 154 -5.39 -16.50 -13.78
N TYR A 155 -4.69 -17.63 -13.79
CA TYR A 155 -4.58 -18.57 -14.92
C TYR A 155 -5.16 -19.97 -14.65
N GLY A 156 -5.67 -20.21 -13.44
CA GLY A 156 -6.29 -21.48 -13.02
C GLY A 156 -7.75 -21.63 -13.40
#